data_AF-A0A926HUP0-F1
#
_entry.id   AF-A0A926HUP0-F1
#
_cell.length_a   1.000
_cell.length_b   1.000
_cell.length_c   1.000
_cell.angle_alpha   90.00
_cell.angle_beta   90.00
_cell.angle_gamma   90.00
#
_symmetry.space_group_name_H-M   'P 1'
#
loop_
_entity.id
_entity.type
_entity.pdbx_description
1 polymer ?
#
loop_
_entity_poly.entity_id
_entity_poly.type
_entity_poly.pdbx_seq_one_letter_code
_entity_poly.pdbx_strand_id
1 'polypeptide(L)' 'MKNGSYFNGLSDLLDQDLSSYEYFHSLPKNIQSEIEKYDLSSFEEMQHYVATLKNG' A
#
# COMPACT_ATOMS: atom_id res chain seq x y z
N MET A 1 26.58 22.28 -15.91
CA MET A 1 25.89 22.36 -14.60
C MET A 1 24.44 22.76 -14.82
N LYS A 2 23.50 21.83 -14.67
CA LYS A 2 22.12 22.08 -14.19
C LYS A 2 21.65 20.75 -13.58
N ASN A 3 21.85 20.63 -12.25
CA ASN A 3 21.28 19.54 -11.45
C ASN A 3 19.76 19.79 -11.38
N GLY A 4 19.01 19.18 -12.30
CA GLY A 4 17.56 19.20 -12.31
C GLY A 4 17.01 17.97 -11.58
N SER A 5 16.87 18.09 -10.26
CA SER A 5 15.92 17.38 -9.40
C SER A 5 15.42 15.99 -9.87
N TYR A 6 16.13 14.93 -9.47
CA TYR A 6 15.65 13.54 -9.49
C TYR A 6 14.61 13.26 -8.38
N PHE A 7 13.64 14.16 -8.21
CA PHE A 7 12.61 14.02 -7.18
C PHE A 7 11.28 13.72 -7.88
N ASN A 8 10.82 12.47 -7.71
CA ASN A 8 9.44 12.00 -7.90
C ASN A 8 9.07 11.29 -9.22
N GLY A 9 10.03 10.74 -9.96
CA GLY A 9 9.74 9.81 -11.06
C GLY A 9 9.39 8.38 -10.63
N LEU A 10 9.42 8.06 -9.32
CA LEU A 10 9.06 6.72 -8.85
C LEU A 10 7.55 6.56 -8.71
N SER A 11 6.80 7.59 -8.27
CA SER A 11 5.34 7.50 -8.16
C SER A 11 4.64 7.34 -9.52
N ASP A 12 5.19 7.94 -10.58
CA ASP A 12 4.67 7.83 -11.96
C ASP A 12 5.01 6.49 -12.63
N LEU A 13 6.02 5.77 -12.12
CA LEU A 13 6.39 4.40 -12.50
C LEU A 13 5.74 3.33 -11.61
N LEU A 14 5.16 3.75 -10.48
CA LEU A 14 4.41 2.91 -9.53
C LEU A 14 2.93 2.78 -9.89
N ASP A 15 2.52 3.27 -11.06
CA ASP A 15 1.22 2.94 -11.69
C ASP A 15 1.25 1.53 -12.32
N GLN A 16 2.18 0.68 -11.89
CA GLN A 16 2.02 -0.77 -12.03
C GLN A 16 0.98 -1.19 -11.00
N ASP A 17 -0.18 -1.68 -11.45
CA ASP A 17 -1.22 -2.26 -10.59
C ASP A 17 -0.57 -3.19 -9.56
N LEU A 18 -0.44 -2.68 -8.33
CA LEU A 18 0.10 -3.46 -7.23
C LEU A 18 -0.93 -4.54 -6.93
N SER A 19 -0.53 -5.81 -7.04
CA SER A 19 -1.45 -6.89 -6.70
C SER A 19 -1.83 -6.83 -5.22
N SER A 20 -2.99 -7.38 -4.86
CA SER A 20 -3.42 -7.47 -3.45
C SER A 20 -2.39 -8.18 -2.57
N TYR A 21 -1.68 -9.16 -3.13
CA TYR A 21 -0.57 -9.85 -2.48
C TYR A 21 0.61 -8.93 -2.19
N GLU A 22 1.10 -8.20 -3.20
CA GLU A 22 2.22 -7.27 -3.04
C GLU A 22 1.86 -6.15 -2.06
N TYR A 23 0.63 -5.64 -2.15
CA TYR A 23 0.15 -4.62 -1.23
C TYR A 23 0.12 -5.15 0.19
N PHE A 24 -0.48 -6.31 0.44
CA PHE A 24 -0.53 -6.93 1.75
C PHE A 24 0.87 -7.13 2.35
N HIS A 25 1.81 -7.66 1.57
CA HIS A 25 3.18 -7.90 2.05
C HIS A 25 4.01 -6.62 2.23
N SER A 26 3.63 -5.51 1.60
CA SER A 26 4.23 -4.20 1.82
C SER A 26 3.82 -3.55 3.16
N LEU A 27 2.73 -4.00 3.78
CA LEU A 27 2.21 -3.42 5.01
C LEU A 27 3.05 -3.82 6.23
N PRO A 28 3.04 -3.02 7.32
CA PRO A 28 3.62 -3.41 8.60
C PRO A 28 3.05 -4.72 9.15
N LYS A 29 3.87 -5.49 9.88
CA LYS A 29 3.47 -6.82 10.41
C LYS A 29 2.25 -6.79 11.32
N ASN A 30 2.08 -5.74 12.11
CA ASN A 30 0.89 -5.56 12.93
C ASN A 30 -0.38 -5.41 12.07
N ILE A 31 -0.30 -4.68 10.96
CA ILE A 31 -1.43 -4.49 10.04
C ILE A 31 -1.71 -5.79 9.27
N GLN A 32 -0.67 -6.52 8.84
CA GLN A 32 -0.83 -7.85 8.23
C GLN A 32 -1.62 -8.79 9.16
N SER A 33 -1.26 -8.84 10.44
CA SER A 33 -1.96 -9.68 11.43
C SER A 33 -3.41 -9.23 11.70
N GLU A 34 -3.71 -7.93 11.63
CA GLU A 34 -5.09 -7.45 11.75
C GLU A 34 -5.92 -7.80 10.51
N ILE A 35 -5.33 -7.71 9.32
CA ILE A 35 -5.96 -8.16 8.07
C ILE A 35 -6.11 -9.68 8.03
N GLU A 36 -5.23 -10.48 8.62
CA GLU A 36 -5.43 -11.94 8.68
C GLU A 36 -6.55 -12.34 9.65
N LYS A 37 -6.85 -11.50 10.65
CA LYS A 37 -7.97 -11.71 11.59
C LYS A 37 -9.31 -11.31 10.99
N TYR A 38 -9.30 -10.30 10.12
CA TYR A 38 -10.47 -9.84 9.38
C TYR A 38 -10.51 -10.55 8.04
N ASP A 39 -11.50 -11.40 7.78
CA ASP A 39 -11.62 -12.12 6.50
C ASP A 39 -11.99 -11.16 5.34
N LEU A 40 -11.03 -10.34 4.91
CA LEU A 40 -11.20 -9.34 3.85
C LEU A 40 -11.15 -10.06 2.51
N SER A 41 -12.27 -10.00 1.79
CA SER A 41 -12.50 -10.79 0.58
C SER A 41 -12.00 -10.12 -0.70
N SER A 42 -11.67 -8.82 -0.62
CA SER A 42 -11.31 -8.01 -1.76
C SER A 42 -10.16 -7.04 -1.47
N PHE A 43 -9.53 -6.59 -2.55
CA PHE A 43 -8.41 -5.66 -2.46
C PHE A 43 -8.85 -4.28 -1.96
N GLU A 44 -10.00 -3.79 -2.42
CA GLU A 44 -10.57 -2.52 -1.99
C GLU A 44 -10.94 -2.52 -0.50
N GLU A 45 -11.49 -3.63 0.01
CA GLU A 45 -11.75 -3.79 1.45
C GLU A 45 -10.45 -3.71 2.27
N MET A 46 -9.38 -4.35 1.79
CA MET A 46 -8.06 -4.28 2.42
C MET A 46 -7.53 -2.84 2.43
N GLN A 47 -7.61 -2.13 1.31
CA GLN A 47 -7.17 -0.73 1.24
C GLN A 47 -7.96 0.17 2.19
N HIS A 48 -9.28 0.02 2.22
CA HIS A 48 -10.15 0.78 3.10
C HIS A 48 -9.84 0.49 4.58
N TYR A 49 -9.66 -0.79 4.95
CA TYR A 49 -9.31 -1.19 6.31
C TYR A 49 -7.94 -0.65 6.75
N VAL A 50 -6.94 -0.66 5.86
CA VAL A 50 -5.64 -0.06 6.17
C VAL A 50 -5.76 1.46 6.35
N ALA A 51 -6.60 2.12 5.54
CA ALA A 51 -6.85 3.56 5.65
C ALA A 51 -7.53 3.94 6.97
N THR A 52 -8.44 3.10 7.49
CA THR A 52 -9.05 3.34 8.81
C THR A 52 -8.05 3.16 9.94
N LEU A 53 -7.16 2.17 9.85
CA LEU A 53 -6.09 1.95 10.84
C LEU A 53 -5.04 3.08 10.90
N LYS A 54 -4.77 3.75 9.77
CA LYS A 54 -3.81 4.87 9.71
C LYS A 54 -4.35 6.20 10.25
N ASN A 55 -5.68 6.37 10.26
CA ASN A 55 -6.35 7.60 10.69
C ASN A 55 -6.96 7.51 12.10
N GLY A 56 -6.79 6.37 12.78
CA GLY A 56 -7.24 6.13 14.15
C GLY A 56 -6.17 6.38 15.21
#